data_AF-A0A819JV66-F1
#
_entry.id   AF-A0A819JV66-F1
#
_cell.length_a   1.000
_cell.length_b   1.000
_cell.length_c   1.000
_cell.angle_alpha   90.00
_cell.angle_beta   90.00
_cell.angle_gamma   90.00
#
_symmetry.space_group_name_H-M   'P 1'
#
loop_
_entity.id
_entity.type
_entity.pdbx_description
1 polymer ?
#
loop_
_entity_poly.entity_id
_entity_poly.type
_entity_poly.pdbx_seq_one_letter_code
_entity_poly.pdbx_strand_id
1 'polypeptide(L)'
;MCYFPWSNITTVGIINYPTSEPLLTCLLPEIELLAIQNGRHHFNISLMIKYENKINETFVSSTPKQVRVYHRTEYAISIYTMIRNKRNEIIDWIEYHRMIGIGHFYLYDNLSEDDIHIFLKYYLDQNIVTIIKWPFKPIQNEHWNMIQSASMNHVLKNFGPFNKWMGYFDTDEYFQLNNTNEKLILSGKTSLVELLEQSFPETKFPGGVQFYNCPISCFLSENEILSSRHLNIFQKCNSIVEPRDCYTRRKLFIRPRNVPFMQNIHALESGIIFSPNNGLSNLGQFRHYHYGIIGAKGDQRDKFDDSMKNFIANSTQRISLFYRALCPEPKIH
;
A
#
# COMPACT_ATOMS: atom_id res chain seq x y z
N MET A 1 -11.25 26.53 -8.05
CA MET A 1 -12.40 25.98 -8.78
C MET A 1 -11.93 24.89 -9.71
N CYS A 2 -12.77 23.91 -10.03
CA CYS A 2 -12.43 22.81 -10.90
C CYS A 2 -13.36 22.83 -12.12
N TYR A 3 -12.76 22.99 -13.30
CA TYR A 3 -13.47 23.07 -14.56
C TYR A 3 -13.44 21.73 -15.27
N PHE A 4 -14.60 21.30 -15.74
CA PHE A 4 -14.81 20.06 -16.49
C PHE A 4 -15.13 20.42 -17.95
N PRO A 5 -14.15 20.35 -18.87
CA PRO A 5 -14.33 20.87 -20.23
C PRO A 5 -15.41 20.16 -21.05
N TRP A 6 -15.74 18.92 -20.71
CA TRP A 6 -16.72 18.14 -21.47
C TRP A 6 -18.16 18.56 -21.17
N SER A 7 -18.51 18.73 -19.90
CA SER A 7 -19.83 19.23 -19.50
C SER A 7 -19.92 20.76 -19.50
N ASN A 8 -18.77 21.44 -19.62
CA ASN A 8 -18.64 22.89 -19.43
C ASN A 8 -19.12 23.35 -18.04
N ILE A 9 -18.87 22.54 -17.00
CA ILE A 9 -19.24 22.84 -15.62
C ILE A 9 -18.01 23.24 -14.81
N THR A 10 -18.19 24.26 -13.95
CA THR A 10 -17.21 24.65 -12.94
C THR A 10 -17.75 24.35 -11.55
N THR A 11 -17.01 23.59 -10.75
CA THR A 11 -17.34 23.33 -9.34
C THR A 11 -16.39 24.07 -8.40
N VAL A 12 -16.88 24.43 -7.23
CA VAL A 12 -16.04 24.99 -6.16
C VAL A 12 -15.22 23.83 -5.59
N GLY A 13 -13.90 24.01 -5.58
CA GLY A 13 -13.00 23.04 -4.98
C GLY A 13 -12.82 23.34 -3.48
N ILE A 14 -12.75 22.29 -2.67
CA ILE A 14 -12.54 22.39 -1.23
C ILE A 14 -11.07 22.10 -0.95
N ILE A 15 -10.39 23.06 -0.33
CA ILE A 15 -9.02 22.91 0.13
C ILE A 15 -9.04 22.42 1.57
N ASN A 16 -8.40 21.29 1.82
CA ASN A 16 -8.15 20.81 3.17
C ASN A 16 -6.80 21.39 3.65
N TYR A 17 -6.81 22.17 4.74
CA TYR A 17 -5.63 22.83 5.33
C TYR A 17 -5.01 22.15 6.59
N PRO A 18 -5.15 20.84 6.84
CA PRO A 18 -4.64 20.26 8.09
C PRO A 18 -3.11 20.12 8.08
N THR A 19 -2.45 20.44 6.96
CA THR A 19 -1.00 20.31 6.77
C THR A 19 -0.46 21.44 5.91
N SER A 20 0.88 21.55 5.85
CA SER A 20 1.61 22.36 4.88
C SER A 20 1.42 21.92 3.42
N GLU A 21 0.67 20.85 3.17
CA GLU A 21 0.44 20.23 1.85
C GLU A 21 -1.06 20.21 1.55
N PRO A 22 -1.65 21.32 1.08
CA PRO A 22 -3.09 21.43 0.89
C PRO A 22 -3.60 20.45 -0.16
N LEU A 23 -4.59 19.63 0.22
CA LEU A 23 -5.30 18.77 -0.73
C LEU A 23 -6.52 19.50 -1.27
N LEU A 24 -6.56 19.66 -2.58
CA LEU A 24 -7.75 20.15 -3.28
C LEU A 24 -8.64 18.98 -3.70
N THR A 25 -9.88 19.00 -3.25
CA THR A 25 -10.93 18.09 -3.73
C THR A 25 -11.95 18.85 -4.56
N CYS A 26 -12.45 18.21 -5.61
CA CYS A 26 -13.43 18.78 -6.51
C CYS A 26 -14.68 17.89 -6.47
N LEU A 27 -15.86 18.49 -6.33
CA LEU A 27 -17.11 17.77 -6.53
C LEU A 27 -17.22 17.37 -8.01
N LEU A 28 -17.53 16.11 -8.23
CA LEU A 28 -17.78 15.55 -9.56
C LEU A 28 -19.21 15.92 -9.99
N PRO A 29 -19.41 16.64 -11.10
CA PRO A 29 -20.76 17.02 -11.52
C PRO A 29 -21.59 15.80 -11.94
N GLU A 30 -22.92 15.92 -11.86
CA GLU A 30 -23.86 14.84 -12.18
C GLU A 30 -23.72 14.33 -13.62
N ILE A 31 -23.40 15.22 -14.56
CA ILE A 31 -23.21 14.88 -15.97
C ILE A 31 -21.99 13.95 -16.15
N GLU A 32 -20.88 14.23 -15.48
CA GLU A 32 -19.71 13.33 -15.44
C GLU A 32 -20.04 12.01 -14.76
N LEU A 33 -20.82 12.04 -13.67
CA LEU A 33 -21.24 10.83 -12.96
C LEU A 33 -22.08 9.91 -13.86
N LEU A 34 -23.06 10.46 -14.57
CA LEU A 34 -23.86 9.72 -15.55
C LEU A 34 -22.99 9.17 -16.68
N ALA A 35 -22.01 9.94 -17.16
CA ALA A 35 -21.09 9.46 -18.18
C ALA A 35 -20.26 8.27 -17.68
N ILE A 36 -19.81 8.29 -16.43
CA ILE A 36 -19.09 7.17 -15.79
C ILE A 36 -19.99 5.93 -15.70
N GLN A 37 -21.25 6.11 -15.30
CA GLN A 37 -22.23 5.01 -15.25
C GLN A 37 -22.48 4.41 -16.64
N ASN A 38 -22.37 5.21 -17.70
CA ASN A 38 -22.48 4.79 -19.09
C ASN A 38 -21.15 4.28 -19.70
N GLY A 39 -20.15 3.94 -18.87
CA GLY A 39 -18.90 3.32 -19.32
C GLY A 39 -17.79 4.30 -19.68
N ARG A 40 -17.89 5.59 -19.31
CA ARG A 40 -16.77 6.52 -19.49
C ARG A 40 -15.68 6.25 -18.44
N HIS A 41 -14.49 5.90 -18.92
CA HIS A 41 -13.36 5.57 -18.05
C HIS A 41 -12.36 6.72 -17.83
N HIS A 42 -12.52 7.85 -18.51
CA HIS A 42 -11.61 9.00 -18.41
C HIS A 42 -12.34 10.32 -18.62
N PHE A 43 -11.94 11.38 -17.91
CA PHE A 43 -12.42 12.74 -18.14
C PHE A 43 -11.28 13.75 -17.95
N ASN A 44 -11.42 14.95 -18.51
CA ASN A 44 -10.44 16.01 -18.34
C ASN A 44 -10.90 16.96 -17.24
N ILE A 45 -9.97 17.44 -16.43
CA ILE A 45 -10.21 18.46 -15.41
C ILE A 45 -9.14 19.55 -15.49
N SER A 46 -9.54 20.79 -15.34
CA SER A 46 -8.65 21.94 -15.20
C SER A 46 -8.87 22.58 -13.83
N LEU A 47 -7.77 22.87 -13.13
CA LEU A 47 -7.79 23.76 -11.98
C LEU A 47 -7.86 25.22 -12.45
N MET A 48 -8.85 25.97 -11.94
CA MET A 48 -8.97 27.41 -12.10
C MET A 48 -8.77 28.09 -10.73
N ILE A 49 -7.77 28.96 -10.64
CA ILE A 49 -7.46 29.75 -9.44
C ILE A 49 -7.94 31.18 -9.68
N LYS A 50 -8.81 31.66 -8.78
CA LYS A 50 -9.23 33.06 -8.73
C LYS A 50 -8.21 33.83 -7.91
N TYR A 51 -7.62 34.87 -8.50
CA TYR A 51 -6.82 35.84 -7.76
C TYR A 51 -7.66 37.10 -7.56
N GLU A 52 -7.91 37.45 -6.31
CA GLU A 52 -8.53 38.73 -5.95
C GLU A 52 -7.44 39.73 -5.61
N ASN A 53 -7.18 40.66 -6.54
CA ASN A 53 -6.47 41.89 -6.23
C ASN A 53 -7.49 43.04 -6.17
N LYS A 54 -7.23 44.06 -5.34
CA LYS A 54 -8.12 45.21 -5.06
C LYS A 54 -8.68 45.98 -6.28
N ILE A 55 -8.23 45.68 -7.50
CA ILE A 55 -8.52 46.43 -8.71
C ILE A 55 -9.16 45.57 -9.82
N ASN A 56 -8.89 44.26 -9.90
CA ASN A 56 -9.41 43.37 -10.95
C ASN A 56 -9.46 41.90 -10.50
N GLU A 57 -10.45 41.15 -11.00
CA GLU A 57 -10.49 39.69 -10.89
C GLU A 57 -9.73 39.05 -12.06
N THR A 58 -8.76 38.19 -11.77
CA THR A 58 -8.07 37.38 -12.80
C THR A 58 -8.18 35.89 -12.49
N PHE A 59 -8.40 35.10 -13.54
CA PHE A 59 -8.45 33.64 -13.46
C PHE A 59 -7.24 33.05 -14.15
N VAL A 60 -6.49 32.22 -13.42
CA VAL A 60 -5.44 31.39 -13.99
C VAL A 60 -5.99 29.97 -14.12
N SER A 61 -6.07 29.47 -15.35
CA SER A 61 -6.49 28.10 -15.63
C SER A 61 -5.28 27.24 -15.97
N SER A 62 -5.22 26.07 -15.35
CA SER A 62 -4.26 25.03 -15.71
C SER A 62 -4.68 24.29 -16.97
N THR A 63 -3.69 23.70 -17.65
CA THR A 63 -3.96 22.81 -18.78
C THR A 63 -4.82 21.63 -18.33
N PRO A 64 -5.86 21.25 -19.11
CA PRO A 64 -6.69 20.10 -18.76
C PRO A 64 -5.84 18.85 -18.56
N LYS A 65 -6.03 18.19 -17.42
CA LYS A 65 -5.42 16.91 -17.09
C LYS A 65 -6.45 15.81 -17.23
N GLN A 66 -6.07 14.74 -17.93
CA GLN A 66 -6.90 13.55 -18.00
C GLN A 66 -6.83 12.80 -16.66
N VAL A 67 -7.99 12.52 -16.10
CA VAL A 67 -8.20 11.73 -14.89
C VAL A 67 -8.82 10.40 -15.31
N ARG A 68 -8.24 9.32 -14.80
CA ARG A 68 -8.76 7.96 -15.00
C ARG A 68 -9.80 7.65 -13.92
N VAL A 69 -10.87 7.02 -14.35
CA VAL A 69 -11.91 6.45 -13.48
C VAL A 69 -11.55 4.99 -13.26
N TYR A 70 -11.35 4.64 -11.99
CA TYR A 70 -11.01 3.28 -11.60
C TYR A 70 -12.27 2.50 -11.17
N HIS A 71 -12.21 1.19 -11.32
CA HIS A 71 -13.25 0.31 -10.78
C HIS A 71 -13.29 0.41 -9.25
N ARG A 72 -14.51 0.43 -8.71
CA ARG A 72 -14.80 0.67 -7.30
C ARG A 72 -15.33 -0.61 -6.64
N THR A 73 -14.51 -1.64 -6.67
CA THR A 73 -14.82 -2.93 -6.03
C THR A 73 -14.67 -2.80 -4.53
N GLU A 74 -15.62 -3.36 -3.78
CA GLU A 74 -15.54 -3.40 -2.33
C GLU A 74 -14.59 -4.49 -1.85
N TYR A 75 -13.72 -4.16 -0.89
CA TYR A 75 -12.83 -5.10 -0.23
C TYR A 75 -12.93 -4.99 1.28
N ALA A 76 -12.90 -6.13 1.95
CA ALA A 76 -12.84 -6.17 3.41
C ALA A 76 -11.51 -5.59 3.92
N ILE A 77 -10.42 -5.84 3.19
CA ILE A 77 -9.12 -5.28 3.47
C ILE A 77 -8.27 -5.18 2.20
N SER A 78 -7.60 -4.05 2.01
CA SER A 78 -6.65 -3.80 0.93
C SER A 78 -5.33 -3.26 1.46
N ILE A 79 -4.30 -3.20 0.62
CA ILE A 79 -3.04 -2.51 0.94
C ILE A 79 -2.74 -1.44 -0.10
N TYR A 80 -2.22 -0.32 0.35
CA TYR A 80 -1.57 0.70 -0.45
C TYR A 80 -0.05 0.63 -0.30
N THR A 81 0.67 0.79 -1.40
CA THR A 81 2.10 1.07 -1.39
C THR A 81 2.56 1.82 -2.65
N MET A 82 3.69 2.53 -2.55
CA MET A 82 4.37 3.13 -3.69
C MET A 82 5.61 2.31 -4.01
N ILE A 83 5.80 1.97 -5.28
CA ILE A 83 6.87 1.09 -5.75
C ILE A 83 7.72 1.78 -6.81
N ARG A 84 8.99 1.36 -6.86
CA ARG A 84 9.90 1.65 -7.97
C ARG A 84 10.87 0.50 -8.14
N ASN A 85 10.88 -0.12 -9.33
CA ASN A 85 11.78 -1.22 -9.67
C ASN A 85 11.71 -2.40 -8.67
N LYS A 86 10.48 -2.88 -8.39
CA LYS A 86 10.18 -3.88 -7.36
C LYS A 86 9.81 -5.27 -7.91
N ARG A 87 10.11 -5.54 -9.18
CA ARG A 87 9.74 -6.79 -9.86
C ARG A 87 10.19 -8.05 -9.14
N ASN A 88 11.35 -8.04 -8.49
CA ASN A 88 11.94 -9.26 -7.95
C ASN A 88 11.30 -9.70 -6.61
N GLU A 89 10.72 -8.76 -5.87
CA GLU A 89 10.17 -9.00 -4.54
C GLU A 89 8.64 -8.90 -4.45
N ILE A 90 7.98 -8.24 -5.42
CA ILE A 90 6.56 -7.89 -5.30
C ILE A 90 5.63 -9.10 -5.25
N ILE A 91 5.97 -10.20 -5.92
CA ILE A 91 5.12 -11.39 -6.00
C ILE A 91 5.02 -12.09 -4.66
N ASP A 92 6.16 -12.28 -4.00
CA ASP A 92 6.22 -12.90 -2.68
C ASP A 92 5.44 -12.06 -1.67
N TRP A 93 5.60 -10.72 -1.75
CA TRP A 93 4.87 -9.77 -0.93
C TRP A 93 3.36 -9.84 -1.16
N ILE A 94 2.90 -9.89 -2.42
CA ILE A 94 1.47 -10.04 -2.76
C ILE A 94 0.94 -11.37 -2.22
N GLU A 95 1.57 -12.50 -2.56
CA GLU A 95 1.08 -13.82 -2.18
C GLU A 95 1.07 -14.02 -0.67
N TYR A 96 2.04 -13.46 0.05
CA TYR A 96 2.03 -13.40 1.51
C TYR A 96 0.78 -12.75 2.07
N HIS A 97 0.56 -11.52 1.66
CA HIS A 97 -0.55 -10.74 2.18
C HIS A 97 -1.89 -11.34 1.75
N ARG A 98 -1.98 -11.95 0.57
CA ARG A 98 -3.17 -12.70 0.14
C ARG A 98 -3.47 -13.90 1.01
N MET A 99 -2.45 -14.65 1.43
CA MET A 99 -2.63 -15.81 2.29
C MET A 99 -3.18 -15.46 3.67
N ILE A 100 -2.85 -14.28 4.20
CA ILE A 100 -3.42 -13.80 5.47
C ILE A 100 -4.75 -13.06 5.28
N GLY A 101 -5.33 -13.07 4.08
CA GLY A 101 -6.67 -12.55 3.81
C GLY A 101 -6.75 -11.14 3.21
N ILE A 102 -5.63 -10.58 2.71
CA ILE A 102 -5.67 -9.33 1.95
C ILE A 102 -6.28 -9.57 0.57
N GLY A 103 -7.34 -8.81 0.26
CA GLY A 103 -8.10 -8.99 -0.97
C GLY A 103 -7.56 -8.21 -2.17
N HIS A 104 -6.94 -7.05 -1.95
CA HIS A 104 -6.55 -6.15 -3.03
C HIS A 104 -5.32 -5.29 -2.73
N PHE A 105 -4.60 -4.91 -3.78
CA PHE A 105 -3.36 -4.15 -3.70
C PHE A 105 -3.39 -2.94 -4.64
N TYR A 106 -3.27 -1.74 -4.07
CA TYR A 106 -3.12 -0.50 -4.81
C TYR A 106 -1.63 -0.14 -4.90
N LEU A 107 -1.04 -0.35 -6.08
CA LEU A 107 0.38 -0.11 -6.33
C LEU A 107 0.56 1.21 -7.10
N TYR A 108 1.26 2.16 -6.51
CA TYR A 108 1.62 3.42 -7.17
C TYR A 108 3.00 3.27 -7.77
N ASP A 109 3.06 3.08 -9.08
CA ASP A 109 4.30 2.91 -9.84
C ASP A 109 4.98 4.28 -10.07
N ASN A 110 6.02 4.53 -9.28
CA ASN A 110 6.82 5.74 -9.38
C ASN A 110 8.04 5.53 -10.27
N LEU A 111 7.81 5.59 -11.59
CA LEU A 111 8.88 5.60 -12.60
C LEU A 111 9.72 4.32 -12.57
N SER A 112 9.06 3.16 -12.53
CA SER A 112 9.75 1.88 -12.74
C SER A 112 10.17 1.69 -14.20
N GLU A 113 11.27 0.98 -14.38
CA GLU A 113 11.91 0.66 -15.68
C GLU A 113 12.08 -0.87 -15.84
N ASP A 114 11.50 -1.66 -14.95
CA ASP A 114 11.67 -3.12 -14.84
C ASP A 114 10.50 -3.93 -15.44
N ASP A 115 9.62 -3.29 -16.21
CA ASP A 115 8.41 -3.87 -16.81
C ASP A 115 7.44 -4.51 -15.80
N ILE A 116 7.36 -3.94 -14.59
CA ILE A 116 6.47 -4.41 -13.49
C ILE A 116 5.03 -4.72 -13.94
N HIS A 117 4.48 -3.92 -14.86
CA HIS A 117 3.11 -4.06 -15.35
C HIS A 117 2.90 -5.33 -16.20
N ILE A 118 3.90 -5.76 -16.96
CA ILE A 118 3.88 -7.03 -17.72
C ILE A 118 3.97 -8.18 -16.71
N PHE A 119 4.89 -8.05 -15.75
CA PHE A 119 5.12 -9.07 -14.75
C PHE A 119 3.89 -9.31 -13.85
N LEU A 120 3.13 -8.25 -13.57
CA LEU A 120 1.89 -8.32 -12.79
C LEU A 120 0.63 -8.60 -13.64
N LYS A 121 0.76 -8.89 -14.94
CA LYS A 121 -0.39 -9.04 -15.84
C LYS A 121 -1.47 -9.97 -15.31
N TYR A 122 -1.10 -11.15 -14.81
CA TYR A 122 -2.06 -12.08 -14.22
C TYR A 122 -2.82 -11.46 -13.04
N TYR A 123 -2.15 -10.71 -12.15
CA TYR A 123 -2.80 -10.06 -11.02
C TYR A 123 -3.73 -8.91 -11.44
N LEU A 124 -3.35 -8.18 -12.50
CA LEU A 124 -4.17 -7.14 -13.10
C LEU A 124 -5.43 -7.74 -13.73
N ASP A 125 -5.28 -8.81 -14.51
CA ASP A 125 -6.39 -9.48 -15.20
C ASP A 125 -7.38 -10.12 -14.21
N GLN A 126 -6.88 -10.57 -13.05
CA GLN A 126 -7.70 -11.12 -11.95
C GLN A 126 -8.26 -10.05 -11.00
N ASN A 127 -8.01 -8.76 -11.26
CA ASN A 127 -8.43 -7.64 -10.40
C ASN A 127 -7.92 -7.74 -8.95
N ILE A 128 -6.78 -8.41 -8.74
CA ILE A 128 -6.10 -8.51 -7.44
C ILE A 128 -5.25 -7.26 -7.19
N VAL A 129 -4.69 -6.70 -8.26
CA VAL A 129 -3.84 -5.51 -8.22
C VAL A 129 -4.48 -4.41 -9.07
N THR A 130 -4.49 -3.19 -8.54
CA THR A 130 -4.65 -1.97 -9.33
C THR A 130 -3.32 -1.24 -9.35
N ILE A 131 -2.76 -1.02 -10.55
CA ILE A 131 -1.54 -0.22 -10.73
C ILE A 131 -1.90 1.20 -11.20
N ILE A 132 -1.38 2.20 -10.49
CA ILE A 132 -1.55 3.62 -10.79
C ILE A 132 -0.18 4.18 -11.16
N LYS A 133 -0.06 4.75 -12.37
CA LYS A 133 1.15 5.48 -12.76
C LYS A 133 1.29 6.73 -11.89
N TRP A 134 2.45 6.90 -11.26
CA TRP A 134 2.74 8.03 -10.39
C TRP A 134 4.03 8.75 -10.83
N PRO A 135 4.04 9.43 -12.00
CA PRO A 135 5.25 9.90 -12.67
C PRO A 135 5.80 11.22 -12.09
N PHE A 136 5.79 11.38 -10.77
CA PHE A 136 6.23 12.59 -10.09
C PHE A 136 7.66 12.41 -9.54
N LYS A 137 8.49 13.44 -9.73
CA LYS A 137 9.86 13.52 -9.20
C LYS A 137 9.94 14.64 -8.17
N PRO A 138 10.74 14.50 -7.10
CA PRO A 138 10.96 15.58 -6.15
C PRO A 138 11.63 16.76 -6.86
N ILE A 139 11.21 17.98 -6.51
CA ILE A 139 11.91 19.19 -6.92
C ILE A 139 13.02 19.40 -5.89
N GLN A 140 14.28 19.45 -6.34
CA GLN A 140 15.46 19.78 -5.51
C GLN A 140 15.61 18.93 -4.22
N ASN A 141 15.26 17.64 -4.27
CA ASN A 141 15.37 16.67 -3.16
C ASN A 141 14.51 16.92 -1.90
N GLU A 142 13.74 18.01 -1.80
CA GLU A 142 13.03 18.35 -0.55
C GLU A 142 11.59 17.83 -0.48
N HIS A 143 11.04 17.27 -1.56
CA HIS A 143 9.58 17.03 -1.69
C HIS A 143 9.17 15.56 -1.80
N TRP A 144 9.99 14.60 -1.37
CA TRP A 144 9.62 13.17 -1.40
C TRP A 144 8.38 12.86 -0.56
N ASN A 145 8.32 13.44 0.64
CA ASN A 145 7.17 13.28 1.54
C ASN A 145 5.88 13.74 0.86
N MET A 146 5.91 14.86 0.13
CA MET A 146 4.76 15.39 -0.60
C MET A 146 4.28 14.43 -1.70
N ILE A 147 5.21 13.79 -2.44
CA ILE A 147 4.86 12.82 -3.50
C ILE A 147 4.19 11.58 -2.90
N GLN A 148 4.70 11.11 -1.76
CA GLN A 148 4.14 9.96 -1.04
C GLN A 148 2.80 10.32 -0.37
N SER A 149 2.70 11.49 0.25
CA SER A 149 1.47 12.05 0.83
C SER A 149 0.38 12.21 -0.22
N ALA A 150 0.69 12.75 -1.39
CA ALA A 150 -0.27 12.92 -2.47
C ALA A 150 -0.83 11.59 -3.00
N SER A 151 -0.02 10.54 -3.10
CA SER A 151 -0.46 9.20 -3.51
C SER A 151 -1.27 8.49 -2.42
N MET A 152 -0.85 8.60 -1.14
CA MET A 152 -1.62 8.10 0.00
C MET A 152 -3.01 8.73 0.08
N ASN A 153 -3.12 10.02 -0.22
CA ASN A 153 -4.42 10.70 -0.25
C ASN A 153 -5.21 10.39 -1.51
N HIS A 154 -4.55 10.25 -2.66
CA HIS A 154 -5.22 9.79 -3.87
C HIS A 154 -5.88 8.43 -3.65
N VAL A 155 -5.18 7.47 -3.01
CA VAL A 155 -5.77 6.15 -2.72
C VAL A 155 -6.90 6.25 -1.70
N LEU A 156 -6.71 7.04 -0.63
CA LEU A 156 -7.70 7.23 0.42
C LEU A 156 -9.02 7.79 -0.15
N LYS A 157 -8.94 8.78 -1.05
CA LYS A 157 -10.12 9.44 -1.62
C LYS A 157 -10.78 8.65 -2.74
N ASN A 158 -10.01 7.98 -3.60
CA ASN A 158 -10.58 7.24 -4.73
C ASN A 158 -11.07 5.85 -4.35
N PHE A 159 -10.40 5.19 -3.41
CA PHE A 159 -10.66 3.79 -3.08
C PHE A 159 -11.10 3.59 -1.64
N GLY A 160 -10.71 4.46 -0.71
CA GLY A 160 -11.04 4.34 0.72
C GLY A 160 -12.51 4.02 1.02
N PRO A 161 -13.51 4.70 0.42
CA PRO A 161 -14.93 4.38 0.64
C PRO A 161 -15.35 2.94 0.33
N PHE A 162 -14.57 2.23 -0.49
CA PHE A 162 -14.82 0.83 -0.89
C PHE A 162 -13.98 -0.17 -0.08
N ASN A 163 -13.31 0.27 0.99
CA ASN A 163 -12.45 -0.58 1.80
C ASN A 163 -12.83 -0.46 3.27
N LYS A 164 -13.11 -1.58 3.94
CA LYS A 164 -13.39 -1.58 5.39
C LYS A 164 -12.11 -1.30 6.19
N TRP A 165 -11.00 -1.92 5.78
CA TRP A 165 -9.66 -1.64 6.27
C TRP A 165 -8.68 -1.40 5.12
N MET A 166 -7.68 -0.55 5.35
CA MET A 166 -6.60 -0.33 4.39
C MET A 166 -5.25 -0.31 5.11
N GLY A 167 -4.36 -1.21 4.71
CA GLY A 167 -2.96 -1.24 5.13
C GLY A 167 -2.12 -0.23 4.36
N TYR A 168 -1.18 0.41 5.05
CA TYR A 168 -0.22 1.35 4.47
C TYR A 168 1.18 0.94 4.91
N PHE A 169 1.88 0.25 4.02
CA PHE A 169 3.23 -0.25 4.27
C PHE A 169 3.97 -0.59 2.99
N ASP A 170 5.29 -0.70 3.11
CA ASP A 170 6.22 -0.85 1.99
C ASP A 170 6.38 -2.33 1.58
N THR A 171 6.92 -2.59 0.40
CA THR A 171 7.06 -3.96 -0.16
C THR A 171 8.13 -4.80 0.53
N ASP A 172 8.91 -4.19 1.42
CA ASP A 172 9.85 -4.82 2.35
C ASP A 172 9.24 -5.06 3.73
N GLU A 173 7.97 -4.71 3.94
CA GLU A 173 7.31 -4.87 5.22
C GLU A 173 6.21 -5.93 5.17
N TYR A 174 6.27 -6.86 6.11
CA TYR A 174 5.37 -8.01 6.19
C TYR A 174 4.60 -7.97 7.50
N PHE A 175 3.28 -7.97 7.42
CA PHE A 175 2.45 -8.09 8.61
C PHE A 175 2.41 -9.54 9.09
N GLN A 176 3.21 -9.86 10.11
CA GLN A 176 3.30 -11.20 10.68
C GLN A 176 2.32 -11.36 11.83
N LEU A 177 1.38 -12.28 11.63
CA LEU A 177 0.50 -12.73 12.69
C LEU A 177 1.28 -13.59 13.68
N ASN A 178 0.84 -13.64 14.93
CA ASN A 178 1.37 -14.66 15.81
C ASN A 178 0.93 -16.07 15.35
N ASN A 179 1.68 -17.08 15.81
CA ASN A 179 1.46 -18.47 15.40
C ASN A 179 0.03 -18.97 15.62
N THR A 180 -0.67 -18.47 16.66
CA THR A 180 -2.05 -18.86 16.95
C THR A 180 -3.01 -18.30 15.90
N ASN A 181 -2.94 -17.00 15.63
CA ASN A 181 -3.82 -16.34 14.67
C ASN A 181 -3.53 -16.77 13.24
N GLU A 182 -2.26 -16.98 12.90
CA GLU A 182 -1.87 -17.52 11.60
C GLU A 182 -2.54 -18.88 11.35
N LYS A 183 -2.46 -19.81 12.32
CA LYS A 183 -3.14 -21.10 12.23
C LYS A 183 -4.65 -20.97 12.09
N LEU A 184 -5.27 -20.01 12.77
CA LEU A 184 -6.71 -19.77 12.67
C LEU A 184 -7.09 -19.26 11.27
N ILE A 185 -6.33 -18.33 10.69
CA ILE A 185 -6.57 -17.85 9.33
C ILE A 185 -6.34 -18.96 8.31
N LEU A 186 -5.20 -19.67 8.39
CA LEU A 186 -4.86 -20.72 7.43
C LEU A 186 -5.83 -21.90 7.47
N SER A 187 -6.44 -22.18 8.63
CA SER A 187 -7.50 -23.20 8.76
C SER A 187 -8.90 -22.68 8.40
N GLY A 188 -9.04 -21.43 7.98
CA GLY A 188 -10.32 -20.81 7.62
C GLY A 188 -11.26 -20.59 8.82
N LYS A 189 -10.75 -20.68 10.05
CA LYS A 189 -11.55 -20.49 11.28
C LYS A 189 -11.82 -19.03 11.61
N THR A 190 -11.04 -18.11 11.05
CA THR A 190 -11.24 -16.67 11.18
C THR A 190 -10.65 -15.94 9.97
N SER A 191 -10.91 -14.64 9.86
CA SER A 191 -10.26 -13.75 8.91
C SER A 191 -9.45 -12.66 9.60
N LEU A 192 -8.49 -12.07 8.87
CA LEU A 192 -7.73 -10.92 9.38
C LEU A 192 -8.63 -9.74 9.77
N VAL A 193 -9.73 -9.54 9.02
CA VAL A 193 -10.70 -8.49 9.34
C VAL A 193 -11.38 -8.75 10.68
N GLU A 194 -11.84 -9.97 10.94
CA GLU A 194 -12.43 -10.33 12.24
C GLU A 194 -11.43 -10.11 13.39
N LEU A 195 -10.18 -10.54 13.21
CA LEU A 195 -9.15 -10.36 14.22
C LEU A 195 -8.84 -8.87 14.48
N LEU A 196 -8.82 -8.04 13.42
CA LEU A 196 -8.67 -6.59 13.55
C LEU A 196 -9.87 -5.95 14.25
N GLU A 197 -11.10 -6.35 13.94
CA GLU A 197 -12.31 -5.85 14.62
C GLU A 197 -12.33 -6.23 16.11
N GLN A 198 -11.98 -7.48 16.43
CA GLN A 198 -11.96 -7.98 17.80
C GLN A 198 -10.86 -7.31 18.64
N SER A 199 -9.67 -7.15 18.05
CA SER A 199 -8.52 -6.56 18.75
C SER A 199 -8.63 -5.03 18.84
N PHE A 200 -9.23 -4.40 17.81
CA PHE A 200 -9.29 -2.95 17.65
C PHE A 200 -10.70 -2.49 17.24
N PRO A 201 -11.68 -2.58 18.18
CA PRO A 201 -13.04 -2.19 17.89
C PRO A 201 -13.13 -0.70 17.55
N GLU A 202 -13.90 -0.38 16.52
CA GLU A 202 -14.02 0.98 16.00
C GLU A 202 -14.55 1.99 17.02
N THR A 203 -15.42 1.55 17.94
CA THR A 203 -15.96 2.38 19.03
C THR A 203 -14.86 2.95 19.92
N LYS A 204 -13.70 2.27 20.00
CA LYS A 204 -12.53 2.71 20.76
C LYS A 204 -11.43 3.27 19.87
N PHE A 205 -11.25 2.71 18.68
CA PHE A 205 -10.17 3.04 17.75
C PHE A 205 -10.74 3.34 16.34
N PRO A 206 -11.44 4.47 16.17
CA PRO A 206 -12.10 4.82 14.93
C PRO A 206 -11.12 5.02 13.77
N GLY A 207 -9.89 5.46 14.03
CA GLY A 207 -8.88 5.62 12.97
C GLY A 207 -8.29 4.32 12.48
N GLY A 208 -8.22 3.32 13.36
CA GLY A 208 -7.55 2.05 13.13
C GLY A 208 -6.41 1.81 14.13
N VAL A 209 -5.35 1.18 13.68
CA VAL A 209 -4.26 0.69 14.53
C VAL A 209 -2.90 0.91 13.88
N GLN A 210 -1.94 1.28 14.73
CA GLN A 210 -0.53 1.36 14.36
C GLN A 210 0.23 0.22 15.03
N PHE A 211 1.10 -0.44 14.27
CA PHE A 211 1.97 -1.53 14.70
C PHE A 211 3.42 -1.11 14.60
N TYR A 212 4.27 -1.61 15.50
CA TYR A 212 5.71 -1.48 15.34
C TYR A 212 6.21 -2.24 14.11
N ASN A 213 7.22 -1.67 13.49
CA ASN A 213 7.96 -2.26 12.40
C ASN A 213 9.36 -2.63 12.86
N CYS A 214 9.63 -3.93 12.93
CA CYS A 214 10.89 -4.45 13.46
C CYS A 214 11.78 -4.97 12.32
N PRO A 215 13.05 -4.54 12.23
CA PRO A 215 13.98 -5.06 11.24
C PRO A 215 14.26 -6.55 11.45
N ILE A 216 14.51 -7.26 10.35
CA ILE A 216 15.04 -8.63 10.37
C ILE A 216 16.47 -8.60 9.84
N SER A 217 17.35 -9.34 10.51
CA SER A 217 18.72 -9.58 10.07
C SER A 217 18.82 -10.87 9.24
N CYS A 218 19.67 -10.82 8.22
CA CYS A 218 19.97 -11.93 7.32
C CYS A 218 21.39 -12.44 7.56
N PHE A 219 21.56 -13.75 7.74
CA PHE A 219 22.88 -14.36 7.80
C PHE A 219 23.22 -14.93 6.43
N LEU A 220 23.98 -14.17 5.64
CA LEU A 220 24.45 -14.57 4.32
C LEU A 220 25.97 -14.55 4.30
N SER A 221 26.59 -15.61 3.74
CA SER A 221 28.01 -15.57 3.36
C SER A 221 28.24 -14.73 2.09
N GLU A 222 29.47 -14.25 1.86
CA GLU A 222 29.84 -13.51 0.64
C GLU A 222 29.53 -14.26 -0.67
N ASN A 223 29.65 -15.59 -0.66
CA ASN A 223 29.31 -16.43 -1.81
C ASN A 223 27.79 -16.57 -2.00
N GLU A 224 27.02 -16.58 -0.92
CA GLU A 224 25.55 -16.58 -0.97
C GLU A 224 25.01 -15.22 -1.42
N ILE A 225 25.67 -14.13 -1.04
CA ILE A 225 25.37 -12.77 -1.52
C ILE A 225 25.43 -12.72 -3.05
N LEU A 226 26.51 -13.24 -3.64
CA LEU A 226 26.73 -13.21 -5.09
C LEU A 226 25.79 -14.14 -5.88
N SER A 227 25.33 -15.23 -5.26
CA SER A 227 24.42 -16.21 -5.87
C SER A 227 22.93 -15.96 -5.58
N SER A 228 22.60 -15.18 -4.55
CA SER A 228 21.22 -14.90 -4.10
C SER A 228 20.47 -13.87 -4.96
N ARG A 229 20.75 -13.82 -6.26
CA ARG A 229 20.01 -12.92 -7.15
C ARG A 229 18.50 -13.20 -7.14
N HIS A 230 18.06 -14.41 -6.81
CA HIS A 230 16.65 -14.76 -6.73
C HIS A 230 16.41 -15.85 -5.67
N LEU A 231 15.22 -15.75 -5.04
CA LEU A 231 14.49 -16.76 -4.28
C LEU A 231 14.79 -16.90 -2.77
N ASN A 232 13.74 -16.59 -2.01
CA ASN A 232 13.51 -16.85 -0.59
C ASN A 232 14.44 -16.13 0.40
N ILE A 233 14.36 -14.80 0.40
CA ILE A 233 14.86 -13.99 1.52
C ILE A 233 14.31 -14.51 2.87
N PHE A 234 13.07 -15.00 2.89
CA PHE A 234 12.45 -15.60 4.08
C PHE A 234 13.12 -16.87 4.59
N GLN A 235 13.78 -17.64 3.73
CA GLN A 235 14.54 -18.82 4.17
C GLN A 235 15.88 -18.43 4.79
N LYS A 236 16.43 -17.26 4.43
CA LYS A 236 17.79 -16.82 4.79
C LYS A 236 17.82 -15.67 5.82
N CYS A 237 16.69 -15.02 6.03
CA CYS A 237 16.49 -13.90 6.95
C CYS A 237 15.50 -14.31 8.03
N ASN A 238 16.03 -14.99 9.04
CA ASN A 238 15.26 -15.49 10.16
C ASN A 238 15.88 -15.07 11.50
N SER A 239 16.81 -14.12 11.56
CA SER A 239 17.36 -13.69 12.84
C SER A 239 16.55 -12.55 13.45
N ILE A 240 16.16 -12.72 14.70
CA ILE A 240 15.54 -11.67 15.51
C ILE A 240 16.65 -10.77 16.01
N VAL A 241 16.73 -9.56 15.47
CA VAL A 241 17.47 -8.48 16.10
C VAL A 241 16.88 -8.24 17.49
N GLU A 242 17.72 -8.01 18.51
CA GLU A 242 17.22 -7.77 19.87
C GLU A 242 16.07 -6.74 19.89
N PRO A 243 15.03 -6.90 20.75
CA PRO A 243 13.86 -6.03 20.79
C PRO A 243 14.13 -4.51 20.87
N ARG A 244 15.35 -4.11 21.23
CA ARG A 244 15.80 -2.72 21.26
C ARG A 244 15.91 -2.07 19.88
N ASP A 245 15.98 -2.87 18.81
CA ASP A 245 16.15 -2.38 17.44
C ASP A 245 14.83 -2.33 16.65
N CYS A 246 13.70 -2.70 17.25
CA CYS A 246 12.39 -2.37 16.69
C CYS A 246 12.26 -0.83 16.64
N TYR A 247 12.28 -0.28 15.42
CA TYR A 247 12.33 1.16 15.21
C TYR A 247 11.10 1.87 15.80
N THR A 248 11.25 3.17 16.06
CA THR A 248 10.12 4.09 16.32
C THR A 248 9.13 4.19 15.15
N ARG A 249 9.52 3.74 13.95
CA ARG A 249 8.69 3.78 12.75
C ARG A 249 7.60 2.74 12.84
N ARG A 250 6.35 3.20 12.76
CA ARG A 250 5.15 2.38 12.78
C ARG A 250 4.63 2.17 11.37
N LYS A 251 3.75 1.18 11.23
CA LYS A 251 2.93 0.95 10.04
C LYS A 251 1.51 0.68 10.45
N LEU A 252 0.57 0.93 9.55
CA LEU A 252 -0.81 1.15 9.96
C LEU A 252 -1.81 0.39 9.09
N PHE A 253 -2.85 -0.10 9.77
CA PHE A 253 -4.12 -0.43 9.16
C PHE A 253 -5.11 0.64 9.59
N ILE A 254 -5.69 1.36 8.63
CA ILE A 254 -6.70 2.39 8.87
C ILE A 254 -8.10 1.90 8.56
N ARG A 255 -9.08 2.61 9.10
CA ARG A 255 -10.47 2.61 8.63
C ARG A 255 -10.67 3.83 7.73
N PRO A 256 -10.62 3.68 6.39
CA PRO A 256 -10.58 4.81 5.48
C PRO A 256 -11.73 5.81 5.67
N ARG A 257 -12.94 5.32 6.03
CA ARG A 257 -14.11 6.17 6.29
C ARG A 257 -13.92 7.21 7.39
N ASN A 258 -13.06 6.92 8.36
CA ASN A 258 -12.84 7.78 9.53
C ASN A 258 -11.53 8.57 9.40
N VAL A 259 -10.75 8.37 8.33
CA VAL A 259 -9.48 9.05 8.09
C VAL A 259 -9.69 10.10 6.99
N PRO A 260 -9.65 11.41 7.31
CA PRO A 260 -9.89 12.46 6.35
C PRO A 260 -8.67 12.72 5.46
N PHE A 261 -7.47 12.48 5.95
CA PHE A 261 -6.22 12.79 5.25
C PHE A 261 -5.06 11.94 5.78
N MET A 262 -4.15 11.55 4.88
CA MET A 262 -2.91 10.83 5.20
C MET A 262 -1.71 11.78 5.13
N GLN A 263 -1.02 12.03 6.24
CA GLN A 263 0.16 12.92 6.25
C GLN A 263 1.46 12.14 6.05
N ASN A 264 1.57 11.01 6.75
CA ASN A 264 2.75 10.17 6.74
C ASN A 264 2.32 8.69 6.83
N ILE A 265 3.07 7.81 6.19
CA ILE A 265 2.85 6.36 6.24
C ILE A 265 3.12 5.75 7.63
N HIS A 266 3.87 6.46 8.49
CA HIS A 266 4.26 6.04 9.82
C HIS A 266 3.41 6.60 10.96
N ALA A 267 2.84 7.79 10.77
CA ALA A 267 2.14 8.52 11.80
C ALA A 267 0.97 9.32 11.20
N LEU A 268 -0.16 9.27 11.90
CA LEU A 268 -1.29 10.13 11.61
C LEU A 268 -1.48 11.03 12.83
N GLU A 269 -1.40 12.35 12.62
CA GLU A 269 -1.57 13.36 13.67
C GLU A 269 -2.97 13.99 13.66
N SER A 270 -3.39 14.36 14.88
CA SER A 270 -4.50 15.22 15.30
C SER A 270 -5.93 14.81 14.91
N GLY A 271 -6.73 14.48 15.94
CA GLY A 271 -8.20 14.47 15.88
C GLY A 271 -8.87 13.10 15.74
N ILE A 272 -8.11 12.03 15.54
CA ILE A 272 -8.65 10.66 15.43
C ILE A 272 -7.87 9.70 16.33
N ILE A 273 -8.59 8.90 17.09
CA ILE A 273 -8.01 7.94 18.03
C ILE A 273 -7.57 6.68 17.28
N PHE A 274 -6.28 6.36 17.38
CA PHE A 274 -5.65 5.14 16.90
C PHE A 274 -5.22 4.26 18.07
N SER A 275 -5.24 2.94 17.90
CA SER A 275 -4.62 2.04 18.86
C SER A 275 -3.09 2.07 18.70
N PRO A 276 -2.32 2.45 19.75
CA PRO A 276 -0.88 2.26 19.76
C PRO A 276 -0.59 0.80 20.09
N ASN A 277 -0.37 -0.04 19.09
CA ASN A 277 0.02 -1.41 19.38
C ASN A 277 1.51 -1.48 19.72
N ASN A 278 1.79 -1.39 21.02
CA ASN A 278 3.16 -1.37 21.55
C ASN A 278 3.82 -2.77 21.59
N GLY A 279 3.48 -3.68 20.66
CA GLY A 279 3.90 -5.08 20.71
C GLY A 279 3.16 -5.93 21.78
N LEU A 280 2.14 -5.36 22.43
CA LEU A 280 1.32 -6.02 23.44
C LEU A 280 0.04 -6.63 22.87
N SER A 281 -0.35 -6.32 21.62
CA SER A 281 -1.47 -7.04 21.02
C SER A 281 -1.02 -8.47 20.71
N ASN A 282 -1.85 -9.43 21.09
CA ASN A 282 -1.74 -10.81 20.62
C ASN A 282 -2.17 -10.97 19.15
N LEU A 283 -2.19 -9.91 18.32
CA LEU A 283 -2.54 -10.04 16.90
C LEU A 283 -1.32 -10.43 16.05
N GLY A 284 -0.34 -9.54 16.01
CA GLY A 284 0.81 -9.60 15.10
C GLY A 284 1.62 -8.30 15.14
N GLN A 285 2.63 -8.22 14.28
CA GLN A 285 3.58 -7.10 14.16
C GLN A 285 4.11 -6.98 12.74
N PHE A 286 4.66 -5.82 12.36
CA PHE A 286 5.38 -5.71 11.10
C PHE A 286 6.84 -6.15 11.24
N ARG A 287 7.32 -6.82 10.20
CA ARG A 287 8.72 -7.12 10.01
C ARG A 287 9.25 -6.46 8.75
N HIS A 288 10.37 -5.75 8.90
CA HIS A 288 11.06 -5.05 7.83
C HIS A 288 12.23 -5.87 7.31
N TYR A 289 12.06 -6.44 6.14
CA TYR A 289 13.06 -7.24 5.43
C TYR A 289 13.91 -6.33 4.56
N HIS A 290 15.12 -6.01 5.01
CA HIS A 290 16.06 -5.28 4.17
C HIS A 290 16.51 -6.18 3.01
N TYR A 291 16.02 -5.90 1.79
CA TYR A 291 16.51 -6.54 0.56
C TYR A 291 17.95 -6.10 0.20
N GLY A 292 18.53 -5.18 0.98
CA GLY A 292 19.96 -4.88 1.02
C GLY A 292 20.66 -5.68 2.12
N ILE A 293 21.82 -6.24 1.80
CA ILE A 293 22.60 -7.12 2.68
C ILE A 293 23.03 -6.35 3.93
N ILE A 294 22.38 -6.61 5.06
CA ILE A 294 22.94 -6.30 6.37
C ILE A 294 23.72 -7.55 6.80
N GLY A 295 25.01 -7.58 6.48
CA GLY A 295 25.91 -8.63 6.95
C GLY A 295 26.12 -8.50 8.45
N ALA A 296 25.39 -9.27 9.25
CA ALA A 296 25.67 -9.43 10.68
C ALA A 296 26.51 -10.69 10.89
N LYS A 297 27.55 -10.61 11.74
CA LYS A 297 28.18 -11.82 12.30
C LYS A 297 27.22 -12.38 13.35
N GLY A 298 26.62 -13.54 13.08
CA GLY A 298 25.73 -14.18 14.05
C GLY A 298 26.47 -14.60 15.32
N ASP A 299 25.86 -14.33 16.47
CA ASP A 299 26.27 -14.86 17.78
C ASP A 299 25.44 -16.12 18.08
N GLN A 300 26.01 -17.09 18.81
CA GLN A 300 25.30 -18.31 19.23
C GLN A 300 24.07 -18.05 20.11
N ARG A 301 23.88 -16.81 20.57
CA ARG A 301 22.72 -16.37 21.37
C ARG A 301 21.56 -15.82 20.54
N ASP A 302 21.73 -15.68 19.22
CA ASP A 302 20.69 -15.13 18.36
C ASP A 302 19.49 -16.07 18.27
N LYS A 303 18.28 -15.51 18.40
CA LYS A 303 17.01 -16.25 18.29
C LYS A 303 16.53 -16.21 16.86
N PHE A 304 16.07 -17.37 16.36
CA PHE A 304 15.52 -17.48 15.01
C PHE A 304 13.99 -17.29 14.99
N ASP A 305 13.51 -16.40 14.11
CA ASP A 305 12.11 -16.19 13.77
C ASP A 305 11.65 -17.22 12.74
N ASP A 306 10.90 -18.21 13.23
CA ASP A 306 10.38 -19.31 12.42
C ASP A 306 8.95 -19.07 11.92
N SER A 307 8.34 -17.92 12.24
CA SER A 307 6.94 -17.61 11.87
C SER A 307 6.70 -17.72 10.36
N MET A 308 7.69 -17.37 9.55
CA MET A 308 7.58 -17.38 8.09
C MET A 308 7.76 -18.77 7.46
N LYS A 309 8.21 -19.79 8.20
CA LYS A 309 8.49 -21.13 7.63
C LYS A 309 7.25 -21.80 7.04
N ASN A 310 6.11 -21.72 7.75
CA ASN A 310 4.84 -22.27 7.29
C ASN A 310 4.31 -21.54 6.07
N PHE A 311 4.53 -20.22 6.03
CA PHE A 311 4.20 -19.42 4.85
C PHE A 311 4.99 -19.92 3.65
N ILE A 312 6.33 -19.92 3.71
CA ILE A 312 7.21 -20.29 2.59
C ILE A 312 6.79 -21.63 1.97
N ALA A 313 6.48 -22.64 2.79
CA ALA A 313 6.04 -23.93 2.30
C ALA A 313 4.75 -23.83 1.45
N ASN A 314 3.77 -23.06 1.92
CA ASN A 314 2.48 -22.86 1.26
C ASN A 314 2.56 -21.89 0.06
N SER A 315 3.32 -20.80 0.15
CA SER A 315 3.50 -19.84 -0.95
C SER A 315 4.34 -20.41 -2.06
N THR A 316 5.35 -21.24 -1.79
CA THR A 316 6.13 -21.93 -2.84
C THR A 316 5.20 -22.72 -3.78
N GLN A 317 4.17 -23.39 -3.23
CA GLN A 317 3.18 -24.10 -4.03
C GLN A 317 2.35 -23.14 -4.91
N ARG A 318 1.81 -22.05 -4.35
CA ARG A 318 1.00 -21.07 -5.10
C ARG A 318 1.79 -20.31 -6.16
N ILE A 319 2.99 -19.86 -5.80
CA ILE A 319 3.91 -19.15 -6.69
C ILE A 319 4.34 -20.09 -7.83
N SER A 320 4.59 -21.37 -7.55
CA SER A 320 4.90 -22.35 -8.62
C SER A 320 3.74 -22.52 -9.61
N LEU A 321 2.49 -22.54 -9.13
CA LEU A 321 1.30 -22.62 -9.98
C LEU A 321 1.13 -21.35 -10.83
N PHE A 322 1.40 -20.19 -10.25
CA PHE A 322 1.41 -18.91 -10.96
C PHE A 322 2.45 -18.90 -12.10
N TYR A 323 3.69 -19.28 -11.82
CA TYR A 323 4.74 -19.34 -12.85
C TYR A 323 4.43 -20.36 -13.95
N ARG A 324 3.83 -21.50 -13.61
CA ARG A 324 3.35 -22.49 -14.61
C ARG A 324 2.22 -21.94 -15.48
N ALA A 325 1.35 -21.08 -14.94
CA ALA A 325 0.28 -20.45 -15.71
C ALA A 325 0.80 -19.38 -16.68
N LEU A 326 1.89 -18.69 -16.34
CA LEU A 326 2.53 -17.70 -17.21
C LEU A 326 3.40 -18.33 -18.31
N CYS A 327 4.03 -19.47 -18.01
CA CYS A 327 4.86 -20.23 -18.94
C CYS A 327 4.31 -21.66 -19.06
N PRO A 328 3.24 -21.88 -19.84
CA PRO A 328 2.75 -23.24 -20.08
C PRO A 328 3.88 -24.05 -20.72
N GLU A 329 4.19 -25.21 -20.15
CA GLU A 329 5.19 -26.11 -20.73
C GLU A 329 4.85 -26.37 -22.20
N PRO A 330 5.84 -26.38 -23.11
CA PRO A 330 5.60 -26.67 -24.50
C PRO A 330 4.92 -28.04 -24.57
N LYS A 331 3.73 -28.09 -25.18
CA LYS A 331 3.05 -29.35 -25.47
C LYS A 331 3.99 -30.15 -26.37
N ILE A 332 4.62 -31.16 -25.80
CA ILE A 332 5.35 -32.17 -26.55
C ILE A 332 4.27 -32.93 -27.32
N HIS A 333 4.18 -32.65 -28.63
CA HIS A 333 3.30 -33.33 -29.57
C HIS A 333 3.99 -34.57 -30.13
#